data_AF-A0A9P1DKE1-F1
#
_entry.id   AF-A0A9P1DKE1-F1
#
_cell.length_a   1.000
_cell.length_b   1.000
_cell.length_c   1.000
_cell.angle_alpha   90.00
_cell.angle_beta   90.00
_cell.angle_gamma   90.00
#
_symmetry.space_group_name_H-M   'P 1'
#
loop_
_entity.id
_entity.type
_entity.pdbx_description
1 polymer ?
#
loop_
_entity_poly.entity_id
_entity_poly.type
_entity_poly.pdbx_seq_one_letter_code
_entity_poly.pdbx_strand_id
1 'polypeptide(L)'
;MPARPTKQLHQCSLCGRKGHNVLRCEAPGAARYRKLLAIYKDDQRLNSKQTGRKGKTRPRRQKFGDRKKKAKDTYSGKRKRLQDDKVRREKRRKQEHLKGDEQNAVKELQKIGFLKAPQRCPFCKGYNLYQADNKGKTVEYRCKWAYCRKRITALNHSYGLPQSLGRGLSATGLLVAIRSYCAATKCVSPLAVAQTIGCSEKPIARLYTCLREMEAKAGAELNYSMRLRKEVELDGHKVRTAWVSKKTTKFLPQAKCQKAKNFILHYGLLGAFERSTSKCLLEAMEPRLQLPASRPPVESADDVRQSCLLDRIQENTMLYSDGALAWPKVSKEMRKGFRIKQVSHRRQEFLRGRNIGTQIADSRWKSMQSWIPKTVKTLYRGRLNKKLMIYVRSWQFRFAHQHQYIQALGQLFKTKNAD
;
A
#
# COMPACT_ATOMS: atom_id res chain seq x y z
N MET A 1 -48.84 -19.82 46.19
CA MET A 1 -48.35 -18.62 46.91
C MET A 1 -47.07 -18.98 47.65
N PRO A 2 -45.90 -18.40 47.35
CA PRO A 2 -44.71 -18.64 48.16
C PRO A 2 -44.78 -17.81 49.46
N ALA A 3 -44.49 -18.47 50.59
CA ALA A 3 -44.54 -17.92 51.94
C ALA A 3 -43.58 -16.74 52.15
N ARG A 4 -44.01 -15.74 52.94
CA ARG A 4 -43.15 -14.60 53.31
C ARG A 4 -41.98 -15.09 54.18
N PRO A 5 -40.73 -14.68 53.90
CA PRO A 5 -39.58 -15.04 54.72
C PRO A 5 -39.69 -14.41 56.12
N THR A 6 -39.49 -15.22 57.15
CA THR A 6 -39.44 -14.82 58.56
C THR A 6 -38.30 -13.82 58.79
N LYS A 7 -38.57 -12.68 59.45
CA LYS A 7 -37.56 -11.66 59.77
C LYS A 7 -36.47 -12.29 60.63
N GLN A 8 -35.23 -12.32 60.14
CA GLN A 8 -34.06 -12.72 60.92
C GLN A 8 -33.91 -11.79 62.13
N LEU A 9 -34.08 -12.33 63.34
CA LEU A 9 -33.85 -11.59 64.58
C LEU A 9 -32.34 -11.40 64.78
N HIS A 10 -31.91 -10.14 64.90
CA HIS A 10 -30.51 -9.79 65.13
C HIS A 10 -29.99 -10.41 66.43
N GLN A 11 -28.79 -11.00 66.38
CA GLN A 11 -28.07 -11.53 67.52
C GLN A 11 -27.08 -10.50 68.04
N CYS A 12 -27.13 -10.21 69.34
CA CYS A 12 -26.22 -9.26 69.98
C CYS A 12 -24.81 -9.85 70.04
N SER A 13 -23.82 -9.15 69.50
CA SER A 13 -22.43 -9.64 69.46
C SER A 13 -21.72 -9.59 70.81
N LEU A 14 -22.29 -8.97 71.84
CA LEU A 14 -21.74 -8.95 73.20
C LEU A 14 -22.21 -10.14 74.03
N CYS A 15 -23.53 -10.38 74.09
CA CYS A 15 -24.11 -11.42 74.95
C CYS A 15 -24.62 -12.65 74.19
N GLY A 16 -24.56 -12.64 72.86
CA GLY A 16 -24.99 -13.74 72.00
C GLY A 16 -26.51 -13.97 71.94
N ARG A 17 -27.34 -13.20 72.65
CA ARG A 17 -28.81 -13.37 72.65
C ARG A 17 -29.45 -12.70 71.43
N LYS A 18 -30.49 -13.32 70.89
CA LYS A 18 -31.28 -12.79 69.76
C LYS A 18 -32.36 -11.83 70.25
N GLY A 19 -32.72 -10.83 69.44
CA GLY A 19 -33.83 -9.90 69.70
C GLY A 19 -33.43 -8.50 70.18
N HIS A 20 -32.15 -8.24 70.44
CA HIS A 20 -31.63 -6.90 70.71
C HIS A 20 -30.24 -6.71 70.11
N ASN A 21 -29.79 -5.46 70.02
CA ASN A 21 -28.45 -5.11 69.55
C ASN A 21 -27.54 -4.68 70.71
N VAL A 22 -26.25 -4.58 70.43
CA VAL A 22 -25.22 -4.14 71.40
C VAL A 22 -25.56 -2.81 72.09
N LEU A 23 -26.25 -1.90 71.40
CA LEU A 23 -26.65 -0.61 71.96
C LEU A 23 -27.69 -0.73 73.06
N ARG A 24 -28.50 -1.79 73.06
CA ARG A 24 -29.54 -2.08 74.07
C ARG A 24 -29.20 -3.31 74.94
N CYS A 25 -27.93 -3.74 74.93
CA CYS A 25 -27.51 -4.89 75.72
C CYS A 25 -27.35 -4.50 77.21
N GLU A 26 -27.90 -5.33 78.10
CA GLU A 26 -27.86 -5.16 79.56
C GLU A 26 -26.76 -5.99 80.23
N ALA A 27 -25.97 -6.74 79.47
CA ALA A 27 -24.91 -7.59 80.03
C ALA A 27 -23.85 -6.75 80.79
N PRO A 28 -23.29 -7.28 81.89
CA PRO A 28 -22.21 -6.62 82.62
C PRO A 28 -21.03 -6.38 81.66
N GLY A 29 -20.65 -5.11 81.49
CA GLY A 29 -19.62 -4.68 80.52
C GLY A 29 -20.17 -4.00 79.24
N ALA A 30 -21.46 -4.10 78.94
CA ALA A 30 -22.06 -3.47 77.76
C ALA A 30 -21.96 -1.93 77.79
N ALA A 31 -22.08 -1.32 78.98
CA ALA A 31 -21.88 0.12 79.16
C ALA A 31 -20.43 0.56 78.83
N ARG A 32 -19.43 -0.23 79.26
CA ARG A 32 -18.01 0.04 78.97
C ARG A 32 -17.72 -0.12 77.48
N TYR A 33 -18.26 -1.17 76.86
CA TYR A 33 -18.14 -1.38 75.42
C TYR A 33 -18.77 -0.24 74.61
N ARG A 34 -19.96 0.26 75.00
CA ARG A 34 -20.59 1.42 74.34
C ARG A 34 -19.72 2.68 74.42
N LYS A 35 -19.08 2.94 75.57
CA LYS A 35 -18.14 4.07 75.72
C LYS A 35 -16.92 3.92 74.80
N LEU A 36 -16.31 2.75 74.75
CA LEU A 36 -15.18 2.48 73.85
C LEU A 36 -15.55 2.61 72.38
N LEU A 37 -16.75 2.16 72.00
CA LEU A 37 -17.23 2.24 70.63
C LEU A 37 -17.55 3.68 70.20
N ALA A 38 -17.93 4.55 71.13
CA ALA A 38 -18.08 5.99 70.90
C ALA A 38 -16.72 6.65 70.67
N ILE A 39 -15.74 6.38 71.54
CA ILE A 39 -14.36 6.89 71.41
C ILE A 39 -13.76 6.46 70.06
N TYR A 40 -13.89 5.17 69.70
CA TYR A 40 -13.39 4.66 68.42
C TYR A 40 -14.04 5.33 67.21
N LYS A 41 -15.34 5.65 67.27
CA LYS A 41 -16.05 6.35 66.19
C LYS A 41 -15.64 7.81 66.07
N ASP A 42 -15.38 8.48 67.18
CA ASP A 42 -14.88 9.87 67.17
C ASP A 42 -13.44 9.94 66.67
N ASP A 43 -12.59 8.97 67.04
CA ASP A 43 -11.22 8.87 66.53
C ASP A 43 -11.20 8.55 65.02
N GLN A 44 -12.09 7.67 64.54
CA GLN A 44 -12.32 7.45 63.11
C GLN A 44 -12.82 8.71 62.38
N ARG A 45 -13.64 9.55 63.02
CA ARG A 45 -14.09 10.83 62.44
C ARG A 45 -12.97 11.87 62.38
N LEU A 46 -12.12 11.94 63.40
CA LEU A 46 -10.99 12.86 63.46
C LEU A 46 -9.88 12.45 62.46
N ASN A 47 -9.64 11.15 62.30
CA ASN A 47 -8.65 10.60 61.37
C ASN A 47 -9.15 10.43 59.92
N SER A 48 -10.45 10.55 59.66
CA SER A 48 -11.02 10.51 58.29
C SER A 48 -11.12 11.88 57.62
N LYS A 49 -10.37 12.89 58.07
CA LYS A 49 -10.18 14.18 57.37
C LYS A 49 -9.59 13.94 55.97
N GLN A 50 -10.46 13.62 55.01
CA GLN A 50 -10.18 13.68 53.58
C GLN A 50 -9.87 15.14 53.25
N THR A 51 -8.59 15.48 53.23
CA THR A 51 -8.09 16.69 52.60
C THR A 51 -8.53 16.68 51.13
N GLY A 52 -9.44 17.58 50.76
CA GLY A 52 -9.68 17.92 49.35
C GLY A 52 -10.98 17.44 48.68
N ARG A 53 -12.07 17.15 49.40
CA ARG A 53 -13.40 17.15 48.75
C ARG A 53 -14.05 18.52 48.83
N LYS A 54 -13.77 19.36 47.82
CA LYS A 54 -14.65 20.48 47.44
C LYS A 54 -16.10 19.99 47.43
N GLY A 55 -17.01 20.77 48.02
CA GLY A 55 -18.42 20.44 48.13
C GLY A 55 -18.96 19.83 46.84
N LYS A 56 -19.55 18.64 46.94
CA LYS A 56 -20.25 18.01 45.82
C LYS A 56 -21.46 18.87 45.49
N THR A 57 -21.30 19.81 44.56
CA THR A 57 -22.41 20.17 43.68
C THR A 57 -22.92 18.85 43.10
N ARG A 58 -24.22 18.56 43.28
CA ARG A 58 -24.88 17.40 42.65
C ARG A 58 -24.38 17.31 41.21
N PRO A 59 -23.83 16.17 40.74
CA PRO A 59 -23.42 16.06 39.36
C PRO A 59 -24.69 16.26 38.54
N ARG A 60 -24.84 17.43 37.88
CA ARG A 60 -25.82 17.62 36.82
C ARG A 60 -25.68 16.39 35.94
N ARG A 61 -26.75 15.60 35.79
CA ARG A 61 -26.78 14.41 34.94
C ARG A 61 -26.21 14.83 33.58
N GLN A 62 -24.94 14.52 33.33
CA GLN A 62 -24.31 14.83 32.05
C GLN A 62 -25.13 14.06 31.02
N LYS A 63 -25.76 14.80 30.11
CA LYS A 63 -26.60 14.19 29.09
C LYS A 63 -25.72 13.21 28.31
N PHE A 64 -26.29 12.10 27.85
CA PHE A 64 -25.55 11.08 27.11
C PHE A 64 -24.70 11.66 25.95
N GLY A 65 -25.19 12.74 25.32
CA GLY A 65 -24.45 13.52 24.33
C GLY A 65 -23.13 14.12 24.83
N ASP A 66 -23.07 14.61 26.07
CA ASP A 66 -21.86 15.19 26.66
C ASP A 66 -20.81 14.13 26.97
N ARG A 67 -21.25 12.95 27.44
CA ARG A 67 -20.38 11.78 27.62
C ARG A 67 -19.81 11.30 26.29
N LYS A 68 -20.65 11.22 25.25
CA LYS A 68 -20.23 10.85 23.89
C LYS A 68 -19.27 11.89 23.29
N LYS A 69 -19.51 13.19 23.52
CA LYS A 69 -18.63 14.29 23.09
C LYS A 69 -17.28 14.26 23.80
N LYS A 70 -17.26 14.07 25.12
CA LYS A 70 -16.00 13.88 25.90
C LYS A 70 -15.24 12.64 25.45
N ALA A 71 -15.91 11.49 25.30
CA ALA A 71 -15.27 10.28 24.80
C ALA A 71 -14.72 10.49 23.39
N LYS A 72 -15.47 11.16 22.51
CA LYS A 72 -14.97 11.55 21.19
C LYS A 72 -13.71 12.40 21.34
N ASP A 73 -13.70 13.46 22.14
CA ASP A 73 -12.52 14.33 22.33
C ASP A 73 -11.29 13.61 22.91
N THR A 74 -11.48 12.63 23.79
CA THR A 74 -10.41 11.83 24.39
C THR A 74 -9.83 10.78 23.43
N TYR A 75 -10.66 10.11 22.63
CA TYR A 75 -10.22 8.96 21.82
C TYR A 75 -10.07 9.26 20.32
N SER A 76 -10.77 10.25 19.77
CA SER A 76 -10.84 10.49 18.31
C SER A 76 -11.00 11.95 17.87
N GLY A 77 -11.18 12.87 18.82
CA GLY A 77 -11.53 14.26 18.59
C GLY A 77 -10.31 15.17 18.51
N LYS A 78 -10.56 16.48 18.45
CA LYS A 78 -9.54 17.48 18.08
C LYS A 78 -8.35 17.47 19.06
N ARG A 79 -8.62 17.27 20.36
CA ARG A 79 -7.60 17.27 21.42
C ARG A 79 -6.66 16.06 21.32
N LYS A 80 -7.21 14.86 21.10
CA LYS A 80 -6.41 13.65 20.85
C LYS A 80 -5.55 13.76 19.59
N ARG A 81 -6.11 14.30 18.49
CA ARG A 81 -5.34 14.56 17.25
C ARG A 81 -4.14 15.48 17.47
N LEU A 82 -4.33 16.57 18.21
CA LEU A 82 -3.25 17.51 18.55
C LEU A 82 -2.18 16.85 19.42
N GLN A 83 -2.58 16.03 20.40
CA GLN A 83 -1.65 15.30 21.25
C GLN A 83 -0.85 14.27 20.45
N ASP A 84 -1.50 13.48 19.60
CA ASP A 84 -0.84 12.52 18.72
C ASP A 84 0.10 13.23 17.73
N ASP A 85 -0.28 14.40 17.21
CA ASP A 85 0.59 15.21 16.36
C ASP A 85 1.81 15.76 17.10
N LYS A 86 1.66 16.17 18.38
CA LYS A 86 2.79 16.58 19.23
C LYS A 86 3.76 15.41 19.44
N VAL A 87 3.25 14.23 19.80
CA VAL A 87 4.06 13.01 19.96
C VAL A 87 4.75 12.62 18.66
N ARG A 88 4.06 12.71 17.51
CA ARG A 88 4.67 12.46 16.20
C ARG A 88 5.78 13.46 15.86
N ARG A 89 5.60 14.75 16.17
CA ARG A 89 6.64 15.78 15.96
C ARG A 89 7.86 15.50 16.83
N GLU A 90 7.65 15.09 18.07
CA GLU A 90 8.73 14.77 18.99
C GLU A 90 9.50 13.52 18.57
N LYS A 91 8.80 12.45 18.15
CA LYS A 91 9.42 11.28 17.54
C LYS A 91 10.24 11.63 16.28
N ARG A 92 9.74 12.53 15.43
CA ARG A 92 10.49 13.01 14.24
C ARG A 92 11.76 13.77 14.62
N ARG A 93 11.73 14.58 15.68
CA ARG A 93 12.92 15.31 16.15
C ARG A 93 14.00 14.39 16.69
N LYS A 94 13.61 13.26 17.28
CA LYS A 94 14.52 12.24 17.83
C LYS A 94 14.95 11.20 16.79
N GLN A 95 14.39 11.23 15.57
CA GLN A 95 14.72 10.26 14.54
C GLN A 95 16.05 10.66 13.90
N GLU A 96 17.07 9.82 14.06
CA GLU A 96 18.34 10.03 13.38
C GLU A 96 18.16 9.83 11.87
N HIS A 97 18.54 10.85 11.11
CA HIS A 97 18.57 10.77 9.66
C HIS A 97 19.84 10.04 9.21
N LEU A 98 19.72 9.26 8.14
CA LEU A 98 20.87 8.64 7.48
C LEU A 98 21.90 9.73 7.14
N LYS A 99 23.08 9.65 7.75
CA LYS A 99 24.22 10.53 7.46
C LYS A 99 24.98 9.94 6.28
N GLY A 100 25.27 10.77 5.30
CA GLY A 100 26.05 10.38 4.12
C GLY A 100 26.59 11.61 3.41
N ASP A 101 27.43 11.38 2.41
CA ASP A 101 27.97 12.44 1.57
C ASP A 101 26.91 12.93 0.57
N GLU A 102 26.25 14.02 0.95
CA GLU A 102 25.19 14.64 0.15
C GLU A 102 25.70 15.13 -1.22
N GLN A 103 26.97 15.54 -1.33
CA GLN A 103 27.52 16.00 -2.61
C GLN A 103 27.74 14.83 -3.56
N ASN A 104 28.32 13.75 -3.07
CA ASN A 104 28.49 12.53 -3.86
C ASN A 104 27.14 11.93 -4.26
N ALA A 105 26.14 11.94 -3.36
CA ALA A 105 24.79 11.50 -3.70
C ALA A 105 24.15 12.35 -4.82
N VAL A 106 24.33 13.67 -4.81
CA VAL A 106 23.86 14.55 -5.89
C VAL A 106 24.58 14.25 -7.21
N LYS A 107 25.90 14.12 -7.20
CA LYS A 107 26.68 13.78 -8.40
C LYS A 107 26.21 12.46 -9.01
N GLU A 108 25.96 11.46 -8.17
CA GLU A 108 25.47 10.17 -8.65
C GLU A 108 24.05 10.25 -9.22
N LEU A 109 23.14 10.94 -8.54
CA LEU A 109 21.78 11.15 -9.04
C LEU A 109 21.73 11.96 -10.35
N GLN A 110 22.68 12.88 -10.55
CA GLN A 110 22.88 13.58 -11.82
C GLN A 110 23.42 12.65 -12.90
N LYS A 111 24.42 11.82 -12.58
CA LYS A 111 24.98 10.81 -13.49
C LYS A 111 23.94 9.80 -13.96
N ILE A 112 23.07 9.35 -13.06
CA ILE A 112 21.98 8.42 -13.40
C ILE A 112 20.91 9.11 -14.27
N GLY A 113 20.67 10.41 -14.08
CA GLY A 113 19.71 11.19 -14.88
C GLY A 113 18.44 11.62 -14.13
N PHE A 114 18.41 11.52 -12.81
CA PHE A 114 17.27 11.99 -12.00
C PHE A 114 17.33 13.49 -11.70
N LEU A 115 18.53 14.01 -11.43
CA LEU A 115 18.76 15.42 -11.12
C LEU A 115 19.41 16.17 -12.29
N LYS A 116 19.07 17.44 -12.44
CA LYS A 116 19.67 18.33 -13.43
C LYS A 116 21.02 18.85 -12.90
N ALA A 117 21.99 19.02 -13.80
CA ALA A 117 23.18 19.78 -13.50
C ALA A 117 22.80 21.26 -13.25
N PRO A 118 23.51 22.00 -12.39
CA PRO A 118 23.27 23.42 -12.20
C PRO A 118 23.61 24.19 -13.50
N GLN A 119 22.57 24.45 -14.29
CA GLN A 119 22.65 25.22 -15.53
C GLN A 119 21.87 26.52 -15.35
N ARG A 120 21.01 26.90 -16.30
CA ARG A 120 20.20 28.13 -16.21
C ARG A 120 19.25 28.11 -15.02
N CYS A 121 19.13 29.26 -14.37
CA CYS A 121 18.21 29.48 -13.28
C CYS A 121 16.77 29.39 -13.78
N PRO A 122 15.90 28.52 -13.22
CA PRO A 122 14.52 28.39 -13.66
C PRO A 122 13.66 29.63 -13.38
N PHE A 123 14.12 30.55 -12.52
CA PHE A 123 13.38 31.77 -12.18
C PHE A 123 13.66 32.93 -13.13
N CYS A 124 14.94 33.27 -13.35
CA CYS A 124 15.30 34.38 -14.24
C CYS A 124 15.62 33.96 -15.67
N LYS A 125 15.81 32.65 -15.93
CA LYS A 125 16.11 32.03 -17.23
C LYS A 125 17.41 32.49 -17.94
N GLY A 126 17.97 33.64 -17.59
CA GLY A 126 19.14 34.22 -18.25
C GLY A 126 20.50 33.87 -17.63
N TYR A 127 20.55 33.52 -16.35
CA TYR A 127 21.83 33.32 -15.64
C TYR A 127 21.99 31.91 -15.09
N ASN A 128 23.24 31.45 -15.02
CA ASN A 128 23.58 30.14 -14.49
C ASN A 128 23.48 30.06 -12.97
N LEU A 129 23.19 28.86 -12.49
CA LEU A 129 23.24 28.44 -11.11
C LEU A 129 24.68 28.06 -10.74
N TYR A 130 25.06 28.33 -9.50
CA TYR A 130 26.30 27.83 -8.91
C TYR A 130 26.01 27.18 -7.56
N GLN A 131 26.88 26.27 -7.12
CA GLN A 131 26.73 25.63 -5.81
C GLN A 131 26.91 26.68 -4.71
N ALA A 132 25.91 26.81 -3.85
CA ALA A 132 25.97 27.66 -2.68
C ALA A 132 26.66 26.90 -1.54
N ASP A 133 27.54 27.59 -0.81
CA ASP A 133 28.08 27.06 0.43
C ASP A 133 26.98 26.98 1.48
N ASN A 134 26.86 25.82 2.13
CA ASN A 134 25.73 25.53 3.01
C ASN A 134 26.10 24.67 4.23
N LYS A 135 27.30 24.88 4.79
CA LYS A 135 27.79 24.26 6.06
C LYS A 135 27.44 22.76 6.18
N GLY A 136 27.55 22.02 5.07
CA GLY A 136 27.38 20.56 5.00
C GLY A 136 25.97 20.00 5.19
N LYS A 137 24.90 20.81 5.34
CA LYS A 137 23.56 20.25 5.66
C LYS A 137 22.76 19.79 4.44
N THR A 138 22.79 20.56 3.34
CA THR A 138 22.10 20.23 2.07
C THR A 138 22.81 20.87 0.90
N VAL A 139 22.77 20.23 -0.28
CA VAL A 139 23.30 20.82 -1.52
C VAL A 139 22.27 21.80 -2.10
N GLU A 140 22.63 23.07 -2.13
CA GLU A 140 21.83 24.16 -2.69
C GLU A 140 22.55 24.82 -3.88
N TYR A 141 21.76 25.28 -4.83
CA TYR A 141 22.20 26.10 -5.95
C TYR A 141 21.67 27.51 -5.80
N ARG A 142 22.48 28.51 -6.16
CA ARG A 142 22.10 29.93 -6.16
C ARG A 142 22.27 30.51 -7.55
N CYS A 143 21.35 31.38 -7.95
CA CYS A 143 21.48 32.14 -9.18
C CYS A 143 22.64 33.14 -9.10
N LYS A 144 23.52 33.18 -10.12
CA LYS A 144 24.63 34.14 -10.22
C LYS A 144 24.17 35.60 -10.37
N TRP A 145 22.96 35.84 -10.86
CA TRP A 145 22.47 37.20 -11.09
C TRP A 145 22.22 37.93 -9.77
N ALA A 146 22.83 39.12 -9.64
CA ALA A 146 22.76 39.94 -8.44
C ALA A 146 21.33 40.38 -8.06
N TYR A 147 20.40 40.45 -9.00
CA TYR A 147 19.00 40.81 -8.69
C TYR A 147 18.12 39.60 -8.37
N CYS A 148 18.39 38.42 -8.96
CA CYS A 148 17.58 37.23 -8.68
C CYS A 148 17.99 36.56 -7.36
N ARG A 149 19.27 36.19 -7.20
CA ARG A 149 19.85 35.48 -6.04
C ARG A 149 19.04 34.29 -5.48
N LYS A 150 18.03 33.78 -6.21
CA LYS A 150 17.15 32.71 -5.75
C LYS A 150 17.96 31.45 -5.47
N ARG A 151 17.59 30.76 -4.39
CA ARG A 151 18.17 29.49 -3.97
C ARG A 151 17.23 28.34 -4.28
N ILE A 152 17.81 27.22 -4.67
CA ILE A 152 17.09 26.00 -5.06
C ILE A 152 17.85 24.83 -4.47
N THR A 153 17.17 23.90 -3.82
CA THR A 153 17.81 22.65 -3.41
C THR A 153 18.10 21.80 -4.65
N ALA A 154 19.21 21.06 -4.65
CA ALA A 154 19.56 20.18 -5.77
C ALA A 154 18.43 19.19 -6.11
N LEU A 155 17.70 18.73 -5.09
CA LEU A 155 16.54 17.84 -5.22
C LEU A 155 15.36 18.45 -5.96
N ASN A 156 15.19 19.78 -5.88
CA ASN A 156 14.11 20.48 -6.59
C ASN A 156 14.51 20.82 -8.03
N HIS A 157 15.79 20.70 -8.38
CA HIS A 157 16.31 20.85 -9.74
C HIS A 157 16.43 19.48 -10.42
N SER A 158 15.29 18.91 -10.82
CA SER A 158 15.19 17.54 -11.34
C SER A 158 14.50 17.46 -12.71
N TYR A 159 14.66 16.34 -13.42
CA TYR A 159 13.98 16.06 -14.70
C TYR A 159 12.57 15.48 -14.49
N GLY A 160 11.79 16.01 -13.54
CA GLY A 160 10.40 15.56 -13.31
C GLY A 160 10.17 14.74 -12.04
N LEU A 161 11.11 14.76 -11.09
CA LEU A 161 10.80 14.30 -9.74
C LEU A 161 9.85 15.30 -9.05
N PRO A 162 8.99 14.85 -8.13
CA PRO A 162 8.08 15.74 -7.42
C PRO A 162 8.84 16.84 -6.64
N GLN A 163 8.54 18.12 -6.93
CA GLN A 163 9.19 19.30 -6.31
C GLN A 163 9.11 19.34 -4.77
N SER A 164 8.19 18.58 -4.17
CA SER A 164 8.04 18.52 -2.72
C SER A 164 9.03 17.57 -2.04
N LEU A 165 9.79 16.76 -2.77
CA LEU A 165 10.70 15.77 -2.18
C LEU A 165 11.77 16.44 -1.33
N GLY A 166 12.28 17.60 -1.75
CA GLY A 166 13.30 18.35 -1.01
C GLY A 166 12.87 18.91 0.35
N ARG A 167 11.59 18.80 0.74
CA ARG A 167 11.10 19.27 2.06
C ARG A 167 11.23 18.23 3.18
N GLY A 168 11.63 16.99 2.89
CA GLY A 168 11.67 15.93 3.89
C GLY A 168 12.54 14.74 3.55
N LEU A 169 13.41 14.87 2.55
CA LEU A 169 14.33 13.84 2.09
C LEU A 169 15.67 14.50 1.75
N SER A 170 16.77 13.88 2.16
CA SER A 170 18.12 14.29 1.77
C SER A 170 18.51 13.65 0.42
N ALA A 171 19.60 14.09 -0.20
CA ALA A 171 20.11 13.49 -1.42
C ALA A 171 20.56 12.05 -1.21
N THR A 172 21.23 11.77 -0.08
CA THR A 172 21.58 10.41 0.32
C THR A 172 20.33 9.55 0.49
N GLY A 173 19.31 10.07 1.18
CA GLY A 173 18.03 9.39 1.36
C GLY A 173 17.32 9.11 0.02
N LEU A 174 17.32 10.07 -0.91
CA LEU A 174 16.76 9.87 -2.25
C LEU A 174 17.49 8.78 -3.02
N LEU A 175 18.83 8.81 -3.01
CA LEU A 175 19.65 7.82 -3.70
C LEU A 175 19.39 6.40 -3.15
N VAL A 176 19.35 6.25 -1.83
CA VAL A 176 19.00 4.97 -1.18
C VAL A 176 17.59 4.54 -1.58
N ALA A 177 16.60 5.44 -1.54
CA ALA A 177 15.24 5.10 -1.92
C ALA A 177 15.12 4.63 -3.38
N ILE A 178 15.81 5.30 -4.31
CA ILE A 178 15.83 4.91 -5.73
C ILE A 178 16.53 3.56 -5.89
N ARG A 179 17.70 3.36 -5.26
CA ARG A 179 18.43 2.08 -5.33
C ARG A 179 17.61 0.93 -4.74
N SER A 180 16.98 1.13 -3.57
CA SER A 180 16.09 0.13 -2.96
C SER A 180 14.90 -0.18 -3.88
N TYR A 181 14.32 0.83 -4.51
CA TYR A 181 13.25 0.62 -5.49
C TYR A 181 13.73 -0.14 -6.73
N CYS A 182 14.95 0.12 -7.20
CA CYS A 182 15.51 -0.53 -8.38
C CYS A 182 15.95 -1.97 -8.15
N ALA A 183 16.53 -2.27 -6.98
CA ALA A 183 16.96 -3.62 -6.62
C ALA A 183 15.79 -4.56 -6.32
N ALA A 184 14.58 -4.03 -6.15
CA ALA A 184 13.44 -4.82 -5.70
C ALA A 184 12.85 -5.73 -6.78
N THR A 185 12.66 -6.99 -6.42
CA THR A 185 11.91 -7.98 -7.21
C THR A 185 10.41 -7.97 -6.91
N LYS A 186 10.03 -7.46 -5.73
CA LYS A 186 8.65 -7.31 -5.24
C LYS A 186 8.36 -5.86 -4.91
N CYS A 187 7.10 -5.45 -4.85
CA CYS A 187 6.79 -4.06 -4.53
C CYS A 187 7.31 -3.69 -3.14
N VAL A 188 8.22 -2.72 -3.09
CA VAL A 188 8.82 -2.22 -1.85
C VAL A 188 7.79 -1.44 -1.04
N SER A 189 7.79 -1.68 0.27
CA SER A 189 7.02 -0.88 1.23
C SER A 189 7.67 0.50 1.41
N PRO A 190 6.97 1.61 1.11
CA PRO A 190 7.50 2.96 1.35
C PRO A 190 7.84 3.20 2.83
N LEU A 191 7.07 2.58 3.75
CA LEU A 191 7.28 2.71 5.19
C LEU A 191 8.62 2.10 5.63
N ALA A 192 8.95 0.91 5.12
CA ALA A 192 10.19 0.22 5.48
C ALA A 192 11.42 1.04 5.08
N VAL A 193 11.42 1.56 3.84
CA VAL A 193 12.52 2.40 3.35
C VAL A 193 12.58 3.75 4.07
N ALA A 194 11.42 4.33 4.40
CA ALA A 194 11.38 5.56 5.17
C ALA A 194 11.98 5.38 6.58
N GLN A 195 11.76 4.23 7.23
CA GLN A 195 12.39 3.89 8.50
C GLN A 195 13.91 3.78 8.38
N THR A 196 14.42 3.10 7.34
CA THR A 196 15.86 2.98 7.08
C THR A 196 16.54 4.33 6.85
N ILE A 197 15.89 5.23 6.11
CA ILE A 197 16.44 6.58 5.82
C ILE A 197 16.29 7.53 7.02
N GLY A 198 15.38 7.22 7.95
CA GLY A 198 15.04 8.12 9.05
C GLY A 198 14.06 9.22 8.65
N CYS A 199 13.19 9.01 7.66
CA CYS A 199 12.22 10.01 7.20
C CYS A 199 10.76 9.55 7.36
N SER A 200 9.81 10.43 7.03
CA SER A 200 8.40 10.05 7.00
C SER A 200 8.06 9.23 5.74
N GLU A 201 7.05 8.38 5.81
CA GLU A 201 6.62 7.54 4.66
C GLU A 201 6.18 8.35 3.43
N LYS A 202 5.57 9.53 3.65
CA LYS A 202 4.90 10.30 2.58
C LYS A 202 5.83 10.68 1.41
N PRO A 203 7.03 11.25 1.62
CA PRO A 203 8.01 11.48 0.54
C PRO A 203 8.32 10.23 -0.27
N ILE A 204 8.61 9.10 0.38
CA ILE A 204 8.95 7.84 -0.29
C ILE A 204 7.77 7.30 -1.09
N ALA A 205 6.55 7.34 -0.52
CA ALA A 205 5.35 6.90 -1.22
C ALA A 205 5.07 7.75 -2.47
N ARG A 206 5.31 9.07 -2.41
CA ARG A 206 5.19 9.98 -3.56
C ARG A 206 6.24 9.69 -4.62
N LEU A 207 7.49 9.48 -4.21
CA LEU A 207 8.57 9.08 -5.12
C LEU A 207 8.21 7.78 -5.86
N TYR A 208 7.83 6.73 -5.13
CA TYR A 208 7.51 5.43 -5.74
C TYR A 208 6.26 5.47 -6.62
N THR A 209 5.32 6.36 -6.34
CA THR A 209 4.18 6.60 -7.24
C THR A 209 4.67 7.21 -8.55
N CYS A 210 5.48 8.26 -8.48
CA CYS A 210 6.03 8.94 -9.65
C CYS A 210 6.90 7.99 -10.51
N LEU A 211 7.85 7.26 -9.92
CA LEU A 211 8.69 6.29 -10.63
C LEU A 211 7.84 5.25 -11.37
N ARG A 212 6.84 4.69 -10.68
CA ARG A 212 5.97 3.65 -11.24
C ARG A 212 5.06 4.16 -12.36
N GLU A 213 4.57 5.39 -12.26
CA GLU A 213 3.77 6.01 -13.31
C GLU A 213 4.61 6.26 -14.57
N MET A 214 5.85 6.71 -14.41
CA MET A 214 6.78 6.91 -15.51
C MET A 214 7.13 5.58 -16.22
N GLU A 215 7.41 4.53 -15.44
CA GLU A 215 7.59 3.18 -15.99
C GLU A 215 6.35 2.65 -16.68
N ALA A 216 5.16 2.88 -16.10
CA ALA A 216 3.94 2.39 -16.70
C ALA A 216 3.68 3.02 -18.07
N LYS A 217 4.01 4.32 -18.23
CA LYS A 217 3.95 5.00 -19.53
C LYS A 217 4.93 4.38 -20.52
N ALA A 218 6.20 4.23 -20.14
CA ALA A 218 7.19 3.62 -21.03
C ALA A 218 6.90 2.14 -21.32
N GLY A 219 6.38 1.39 -20.34
CA GLY A 219 5.94 0.02 -20.51
C GLY A 219 4.77 -0.10 -21.49
N ALA A 220 3.85 0.87 -21.50
CA ALA A 220 2.77 0.93 -22.48
C ALA A 220 3.29 1.23 -23.90
N GLU A 221 4.22 2.17 -24.04
CA GLU A 221 4.89 2.48 -25.31
C GLU A 221 5.71 1.30 -25.84
N LEU A 222 6.44 0.61 -24.97
CA LEU A 222 7.15 -0.63 -25.28
C LEU A 222 6.17 -1.70 -25.76
N ASN A 223 5.07 -1.92 -25.04
CA ASN A 223 4.06 -2.90 -25.43
C ASN A 223 3.46 -2.61 -26.82
N TYR A 224 3.25 -1.34 -27.16
CA TYR A 224 2.71 -0.93 -28.45
C TYR A 224 3.71 -1.13 -29.61
N SER A 225 4.95 -0.70 -29.41
CA SER A 225 6.01 -0.73 -30.44
C SER A 225 6.68 -2.10 -30.60
N MET A 226 6.64 -2.94 -29.58
CA MET A 226 7.35 -4.23 -29.59
C MET A 226 6.73 -5.23 -30.56
N ARG A 227 7.61 -6.03 -31.16
CA ARG A 227 7.27 -7.22 -31.94
C ARG A 227 8.05 -8.42 -31.43
N LEU A 228 7.40 -9.57 -31.40
CA LEU A 228 7.98 -10.85 -30.95
C LEU A 228 8.28 -11.74 -32.14
N ARG A 229 9.26 -12.65 -31.99
CA ARG A 229 9.70 -13.55 -33.07
C ARG A 229 10.25 -14.87 -32.56
N LYS A 230 10.55 -15.78 -33.50
CA LYS A 230 11.19 -17.08 -33.29
C LYS A 230 10.36 -18.05 -32.46
N GLU A 231 10.41 -17.94 -31.13
CA GLU A 231 9.75 -18.85 -30.19
C GLU A 231 8.99 -18.04 -29.14
N VAL A 232 7.66 -18.16 -29.15
CA VAL A 232 6.77 -17.34 -28.32
C VAL A 232 5.80 -18.24 -27.55
N GLU A 233 5.74 -18.08 -26.24
CA GLU A 233 4.71 -18.67 -25.38
C GLU A 233 3.51 -17.75 -25.26
N LEU A 234 2.32 -18.32 -25.42
CA LEU A 234 1.02 -17.65 -25.36
C LEU A 234 0.24 -18.24 -24.20
N ASP A 235 -0.29 -17.37 -23.34
CA ASP A 235 -0.99 -17.82 -22.14
C ASP A 235 -1.95 -16.75 -21.59
N GLY A 236 -3.03 -17.19 -20.96
CA GLY A 236 -4.00 -16.38 -20.26
C GLY A 236 -3.82 -16.49 -18.74
N HIS A 237 -3.65 -15.36 -18.05
CA HIS A 237 -3.42 -15.36 -16.61
C HIS A 237 -4.38 -14.50 -15.81
N LYS A 238 -4.86 -15.06 -14.70
CA LYS A 238 -5.67 -14.36 -13.71
C LYS A 238 -4.79 -13.49 -12.80
N VAL A 239 -4.96 -12.17 -12.88
CA VAL A 239 -4.22 -11.20 -12.06
C VAL A 239 -4.82 -11.02 -10.67
N ARG A 240 -6.14 -10.78 -10.62
CA ARG A 240 -6.89 -10.53 -9.37
C ARG A 240 -8.34 -10.95 -9.51
N THR A 241 -8.99 -11.14 -8.36
CA THR A 241 -10.44 -11.31 -8.27
C THR A 241 -11.06 -10.26 -7.35
N ALA A 242 -12.36 -10.03 -7.49
CA ALA A 242 -13.13 -9.25 -6.53
C ALA A 242 -14.53 -9.84 -6.34
N TRP A 243 -15.02 -9.76 -5.11
CA TRP A 243 -16.42 -10.04 -4.82
C TRP A 243 -17.28 -8.88 -5.28
N VAL A 244 -18.32 -9.19 -6.03
CA VAL A 244 -19.28 -8.24 -6.59
C VAL A 244 -20.68 -8.69 -6.19
N SER A 245 -21.48 -7.77 -5.66
CA SER A 245 -22.89 -8.04 -5.36
C SER A 245 -23.77 -7.48 -6.48
N LYS A 246 -25.05 -7.90 -6.47
CA LYS A 246 -26.06 -7.34 -7.39
C LYS A 246 -26.20 -5.81 -7.36
N LYS A 247 -25.72 -5.14 -6.31
CA LYS A 247 -25.76 -3.67 -6.21
C LYS A 247 -24.74 -2.99 -7.13
N THR A 248 -23.76 -3.73 -7.64
CA THR A 248 -22.74 -3.17 -8.55
C THR A 248 -23.23 -3.27 -9.99
N THR A 249 -23.98 -2.27 -10.42
CA THR A 249 -24.71 -2.29 -11.71
C THR A 249 -23.83 -2.49 -12.94
N LYS A 250 -22.55 -2.06 -12.89
CA LYS A 250 -21.64 -2.10 -14.03
C LYS A 250 -21.40 -3.51 -14.61
N PHE A 251 -21.39 -4.55 -13.78
CA PHE A 251 -21.09 -5.92 -14.21
C PHE A 251 -22.34 -6.82 -14.24
N LEU A 252 -23.50 -6.27 -13.89
CA LEU A 252 -24.77 -6.99 -13.89
C LEU A 252 -25.16 -7.57 -15.26
N PRO A 253 -24.86 -6.94 -16.42
CA PRO A 253 -25.20 -7.54 -17.71
C PRO A 253 -24.56 -8.93 -17.92
N GLN A 254 -23.43 -9.21 -17.27
CA GLN A 254 -22.77 -10.51 -17.32
C GLN A 254 -23.34 -11.53 -16.32
N ALA A 255 -24.20 -11.10 -15.39
CA ALA A 255 -24.77 -11.95 -14.34
C ALA A 255 -25.88 -12.85 -14.91
N LYS A 256 -25.51 -14.04 -15.38
CA LYS A 256 -26.47 -15.01 -15.96
C LYS A 256 -27.43 -15.64 -14.93
N CYS A 257 -27.11 -15.60 -13.64
CA CYS A 257 -27.92 -16.24 -12.59
C CYS A 257 -28.66 -15.21 -11.73
N GLN A 258 -29.98 -15.15 -11.88
CA GLN A 258 -30.83 -14.25 -11.11
C GLN A 258 -30.94 -14.65 -9.63
N LYS A 259 -30.65 -15.89 -9.24
CA LYS A 259 -30.78 -16.35 -7.83
C LYS A 259 -29.57 -15.98 -6.97
N ALA A 260 -28.37 -15.90 -7.54
CA ALA A 260 -27.14 -15.62 -6.80
C ALA A 260 -27.06 -14.16 -6.32
N LYS A 261 -26.77 -13.95 -5.03
CA LYS A 261 -26.64 -12.60 -4.43
C LYS A 261 -25.26 -11.96 -4.69
N ASN A 262 -24.23 -12.81 -4.78
CA ASN A 262 -22.83 -12.41 -4.94
C ASN A 262 -22.17 -13.22 -6.06
N PHE A 263 -21.19 -12.59 -6.69
CA PHE A 263 -20.43 -13.11 -7.82
C PHE A 263 -18.94 -12.81 -7.61
N ILE A 264 -18.09 -13.52 -8.35
CA ILE A 264 -16.66 -13.28 -8.39
C ILE A 264 -16.33 -12.67 -9.75
N LEU A 265 -15.79 -11.46 -9.74
CA LEU A 265 -15.23 -10.81 -10.93
C LEU A 265 -13.77 -11.25 -11.09
N HIS A 266 -13.44 -11.78 -12.26
CA HIS A 266 -12.09 -12.18 -12.64
C HIS A 266 -11.48 -11.09 -13.51
N TYR A 267 -10.31 -10.60 -13.10
CA TYR A 267 -9.47 -9.72 -13.91
C TYR A 267 -8.26 -10.50 -14.42
N GLY A 268 -8.20 -10.70 -15.73
CA GLY A 268 -7.17 -11.47 -16.41
C GLY A 268 -6.37 -10.63 -17.42
N LEU A 269 -5.23 -11.18 -17.82
CA LEU A 269 -4.40 -10.68 -18.92
C LEU A 269 -4.12 -11.82 -19.90
N LEU A 270 -4.00 -11.48 -21.17
CA LEU A 270 -3.34 -12.33 -22.16
C LEU A 270 -1.87 -11.91 -22.24
N GLY A 271 -0.98 -12.89 -22.34
CA GLY A 271 0.45 -12.67 -22.48
C GLY A 271 1.03 -13.40 -23.67
N ALA A 272 1.97 -12.74 -24.34
CA ALA A 272 2.87 -13.36 -25.30
C ALA A 272 4.31 -13.11 -24.86
N PHE A 273 5.11 -14.17 -24.76
CA PHE A 273 6.43 -14.16 -24.13
C PHE A 273 7.46 -14.79 -25.06
N GLU A 274 8.44 -14.01 -25.51
CA GLU A 274 9.55 -14.56 -26.31
C GLU A 274 10.49 -15.34 -25.37
N ARG A 275 10.79 -16.61 -25.67
CA ARG A 275 11.44 -17.52 -24.72
C ARG A 275 12.86 -17.10 -24.34
N SER A 276 13.64 -16.67 -25.32
CA SER A 276 15.08 -16.38 -25.19
C SER A 276 15.39 -14.91 -24.88
N THR A 277 14.37 -14.07 -24.70
CA THR A 277 14.56 -12.64 -24.40
C THR A 277 13.60 -12.15 -23.33
N SER A 278 13.85 -10.94 -22.83
CA SER A 278 12.96 -10.25 -21.88
C SER A 278 11.83 -9.48 -22.58
N LYS A 279 11.48 -9.88 -23.81
CA LYS A 279 10.37 -9.29 -24.56
C LYS A 279 9.06 -9.97 -24.22
N CYS A 280 8.05 -9.15 -23.97
CA CYS A 280 6.70 -9.64 -23.77
C CYS A 280 5.67 -8.60 -24.20
N LEU A 281 4.53 -9.10 -24.66
CA LEU A 281 3.33 -8.34 -24.92
C LEU A 281 2.27 -8.78 -23.93
N LEU A 282 1.56 -7.81 -23.33
CA LEU A 282 0.52 -8.08 -22.34
C LEU A 282 -0.71 -7.27 -22.70
N GLU A 283 -1.88 -7.88 -22.73
CA GLU A 283 -3.15 -7.16 -22.91
C GLU A 283 -4.18 -7.56 -21.86
N ALA A 284 -5.01 -6.59 -21.48
CA ALA A 284 -6.08 -6.84 -20.54
C ALA A 284 -7.21 -7.62 -21.21
N MET A 285 -7.67 -8.67 -20.54
CA MET A 285 -8.90 -9.36 -20.93
C MET A 285 -10.10 -8.57 -20.44
N GLU A 286 -11.24 -8.75 -21.11
CA GLU A 286 -12.50 -8.27 -20.57
C GLU A 286 -12.76 -8.93 -19.20
N PRO A 287 -13.05 -8.16 -18.14
CA PRO A 287 -13.37 -8.74 -16.85
C PRO A 287 -14.61 -9.61 -16.94
N ARG A 288 -14.53 -10.84 -16.41
CA ARG A 288 -15.63 -11.81 -16.45
C ARG A 288 -16.22 -12.06 -15.09
N LEU A 289 -17.54 -11.99 -15.01
CA LEU A 289 -18.30 -12.31 -13.82
C LEU A 289 -18.64 -13.80 -13.80
N GLN A 290 -18.39 -14.44 -12.66
CA GLN A 290 -18.68 -15.85 -12.46
C GLN A 290 -19.39 -16.11 -11.14
N LEU A 291 -20.07 -17.26 -11.07
CA LEU A 291 -20.63 -17.75 -9.82
C LEU A 291 -19.52 -18.16 -8.86
N PRO A 292 -19.74 -18.04 -7.54
CA PRO A 292 -18.84 -18.63 -6.57
C PRO A 292 -18.64 -20.12 -6.85
N ALA A 293 -17.41 -20.61 -6.66
CA ALA A 293 -17.01 -22.01 -6.90
C ALA A 293 -17.07 -22.52 -8.36
N SER A 294 -17.39 -21.67 -9.35
CA SER A 294 -17.23 -22.08 -10.74
C SER A 294 -15.76 -22.18 -11.15
N ARG A 295 -15.49 -22.95 -12.20
CA ARG A 295 -14.16 -23.01 -12.81
C ARG A 295 -13.76 -21.63 -13.34
N PRO A 296 -12.49 -21.19 -13.17
CA PRO A 296 -12.01 -19.93 -13.71
C PRO A 296 -12.29 -19.81 -15.21
N PRO A 297 -12.53 -18.59 -15.72
CA PRO A 297 -12.77 -18.41 -17.14
C PRO A 297 -11.47 -18.66 -17.92
N VAL A 298 -11.55 -19.48 -18.96
CA VAL A 298 -10.48 -19.67 -19.95
C VAL A 298 -10.63 -18.62 -21.05
N GLU A 299 -9.54 -18.15 -21.62
CA GLU A 299 -9.54 -17.22 -22.75
C GLU A 299 -10.35 -17.74 -23.94
N SER A 300 -11.10 -16.84 -24.57
CA SER A 300 -11.90 -17.12 -25.76
C SER A 300 -11.15 -16.70 -27.02
N ALA A 301 -11.58 -17.20 -28.18
CA ALA A 301 -11.06 -16.74 -29.46
C ALA A 301 -11.27 -15.23 -29.66
N ASP A 302 -12.36 -14.67 -29.14
CA ASP A 302 -12.63 -13.23 -29.21
C ASP A 302 -11.66 -12.42 -28.35
N ASP A 303 -11.30 -12.90 -27.14
CA ASP A 303 -10.27 -12.23 -26.33
C ASP A 303 -8.95 -12.16 -27.12
N VAL A 304 -8.56 -13.27 -27.74
CA VAL A 304 -7.32 -13.37 -28.53
C VAL A 304 -7.35 -12.41 -29.71
N ARG A 305 -8.45 -12.35 -30.46
CA ARG A 305 -8.61 -11.41 -31.59
C ARG A 305 -8.56 -9.95 -31.14
N GLN A 306 -9.34 -9.59 -30.12
CA GLN A 306 -9.41 -8.21 -29.62
C GLN A 306 -8.09 -7.73 -29.02
N SER A 307 -7.25 -8.63 -28.52
CA SER A 307 -5.94 -8.28 -27.98
C SER A 307 -4.92 -7.82 -29.02
N CYS A 308 -5.14 -8.15 -30.31
CA CYS A 308 -4.16 -7.91 -31.39
C CYS A 308 -2.74 -8.39 -31.04
N LEU A 309 -2.61 -9.41 -30.18
CA LEU A 309 -1.30 -9.92 -29.75
C LEU A 309 -0.60 -10.62 -30.90
N LEU A 310 -1.32 -11.49 -31.62
CA LEU A 310 -0.79 -12.24 -32.77
C LEU A 310 -0.43 -11.34 -33.96
N ASP A 311 -1.07 -10.18 -34.09
CA ASP A 311 -0.72 -9.17 -35.10
C ASP A 311 0.71 -8.66 -34.92
N ARG A 312 1.17 -8.63 -33.66
CA ARG A 312 2.50 -8.14 -33.26
C ARG A 312 3.54 -9.24 -33.17
N ILE A 313 3.22 -10.45 -33.60
CA ILE A 313 4.17 -11.56 -33.73
C ILE A 313 4.56 -11.69 -35.22
N GLN A 314 5.86 -11.83 -35.46
CA GLN A 314 6.43 -12.02 -36.80
C GLN A 314 5.96 -13.33 -37.42
N GLU A 315 5.76 -13.34 -38.73
CA GLU A 315 5.39 -14.52 -39.51
C GLU A 315 6.37 -15.69 -39.32
N ASN A 316 5.91 -16.92 -39.59
CA ASN A 316 6.68 -18.16 -39.48
C ASN A 316 7.26 -18.46 -38.07
N THR A 317 6.78 -17.77 -37.05
CA THR A 317 7.14 -17.95 -35.64
C THR A 317 6.55 -19.26 -35.08
N MET A 318 7.31 -19.91 -34.19
CA MET A 318 6.86 -21.04 -33.38
C MET A 318 6.10 -20.53 -32.15
N LEU A 319 4.83 -20.92 -32.04
CA LEU A 319 3.94 -20.58 -30.94
C LEU A 319 3.80 -21.78 -30.00
N TYR A 320 3.86 -21.53 -28.71
CA TYR A 320 3.58 -22.51 -27.67
C TYR A 320 2.37 -22.03 -26.89
N SER A 321 1.33 -22.85 -26.77
CA SER A 321 0.16 -22.52 -25.96
C SER A 321 -0.19 -23.67 -25.03
N ASP A 322 -0.88 -23.35 -23.96
CA ASP A 322 -1.42 -24.33 -23.02
C ASP A 322 -2.70 -25.00 -23.57
N GLY A 323 -3.49 -25.63 -22.70
CA GLY A 323 -4.73 -26.30 -23.06
C GLY A 323 -5.82 -25.42 -23.69
N ALA A 324 -5.67 -24.10 -23.77
CA ALA A 324 -6.66 -23.22 -24.36
C ALA A 324 -6.73 -23.33 -25.89
N LEU A 325 -7.87 -23.82 -26.41
CA LEU A 325 -8.13 -24.00 -27.85
C LEU A 325 -8.26 -22.69 -28.64
N ALA A 326 -8.35 -21.54 -27.95
CA ALA A 326 -8.44 -20.23 -28.59
C ALA A 326 -7.18 -19.90 -29.42
N TRP A 327 -5.98 -20.20 -28.89
CA TRP A 327 -4.72 -19.85 -29.56
C TRP A 327 -4.50 -20.64 -30.87
N PRO A 328 -4.64 -21.97 -30.91
CA PRO A 328 -4.54 -22.71 -32.18
C PRO A 328 -5.58 -22.30 -33.21
N LYS A 329 -6.80 -21.97 -32.77
CA LYS A 329 -7.86 -21.52 -33.66
C LYS A 329 -7.49 -20.21 -34.35
N VAL A 330 -7.21 -19.16 -33.58
CA VAL A 330 -6.96 -17.81 -34.13
C VAL A 330 -5.62 -17.75 -34.88
N SER A 331 -4.59 -18.47 -34.43
CA SER A 331 -3.32 -18.54 -35.16
C SER A 331 -3.44 -19.13 -36.56
N LYS A 332 -4.32 -20.14 -36.77
CA LYS A 332 -4.60 -20.69 -38.10
C LYS A 332 -5.38 -19.71 -38.97
N GLU A 333 -6.35 -19.00 -38.40
CA GLU A 333 -7.14 -17.96 -39.10
C GLU A 333 -6.25 -16.82 -39.64
N MET A 334 -5.17 -16.49 -38.93
CA MET A 334 -4.24 -15.39 -39.28
C MET A 334 -3.43 -15.59 -40.56
N ARG A 335 -3.29 -16.82 -41.07
CA ARG A 335 -2.51 -17.16 -42.29
C ARG A 335 -1.04 -16.65 -42.32
N LYS A 336 -0.43 -16.36 -41.16
CA LYS A 336 0.96 -15.89 -41.02
C LYS A 336 2.04 -17.00 -41.01
N GLY A 337 1.68 -18.22 -41.42
CA GLY A 337 2.59 -19.38 -41.36
C GLY A 337 3.02 -19.81 -39.95
N PHE A 338 2.25 -19.46 -38.92
CA PHE A 338 2.58 -19.85 -37.54
C PHE A 338 2.61 -21.37 -37.37
N ARG A 339 3.66 -21.87 -36.70
CA ARG A 339 3.74 -23.26 -36.26
C ARG A 339 3.36 -23.31 -34.80
N ILE A 340 2.22 -23.92 -34.47
CA ILE A 340 1.76 -23.97 -33.07
C ILE A 340 1.95 -25.35 -32.44
N LYS A 341 2.55 -25.38 -31.25
CA LYS A 341 2.64 -26.55 -30.37
C LYS A 341 1.74 -26.32 -29.17
N GLN A 342 0.67 -27.10 -29.09
CA GLN A 342 -0.20 -27.11 -27.92
C GLN A 342 0.28 -28.17 -26.94
N VAL A 343 0.51 -27.76 -25.69
CA VAL A 343 1.07 -28.64 -24.67
C VAL A 343 -0.07 -29.22 -23.85
N SER A 344 -0.18 -30.55 -23.83
CA SER A 344 -1.26 -31.21 -23.09
C SER A 344 -0.84 -31.51 -21.66
N HIS A 345 -1.48 -30.85 -20.70
CA HIS A 345 -1.22 -31.11 -19.28
C HIS A 345 -1.55 -32.55 -18.87
N ARG A 346 -2.50 -33.18 -19.58
CA ARG A 346 -2.98 -34.55 -19.31
C ARG A 346 -1.94 -35.62 -19.63
N ARG A 347 -0.96 -35.33 -20.50
CA ARG A 347 0.08 -36.27 -20.94
C ARG A 347 1.41 -36.11 -20.20
N GLN A 348 1.47 -35.24 -19.19
CA GLN A 348 2.69 -34.92 -18.43
C GLN A 348 3.90 -34.61 -19.33
N GLU A 349 3.67 -34.00 -20.51
CA GLU A 349 4.71 -33.73 -21.51
C GLU A 349 5.82 -32.80 -20.96
N PHE A 350 5.53 -32.08 -19.88
CA PHE A 350 6.48 -31.27 -19.10
C PHE A 350 7.52 -32.08 -18.30
N LEU A 351 7.29 -33.37 -18.03
CA LEU A 351 8.25 -34.24 -17.31
C LEU A 351 9.28 -34.89 -18.25
N ARG A 352 9.08 -34.84 -19.58
CA ARG A 352 9.93 -35.56 -20.56
C ARG A 352 11.18 -34.79 -21.00
N GLY A 353 11.70 -33.91 -20.14
CA GLY A 353 13.07 -33.37 -20.25
C GLY A 353 13.37 -32.41 -21.41
N ARG A 354 12.38 -32.00 -22.21
CA ARG A 354 12.57 -30.97 -23.24
C ARG A 354 11.73 -29.75 -22.85
N ASN A 355 12.29 -28.54 -22.99
CA ASN A 355 11.62 -27.24 -22.81
C ASN A 355 10.47 -27.04 -23.83
N ILE A 356 9.45 -27.89 -23.77
CA ILE A 356 8.32 -27.95 -24.71
C ILE A 356 7.09 -27.25 -24.11
N GLY A 357 7.09 -26.93 -22.80
CA GLY A 357 5.94 -26.38 -22.06
C GLY A 357 5.88 -24.85 -21.91
N THR A 358 4.88 -24.36 -21.16
CA THR A 358 4.64 -22.94 -20.84
C THR A 358 5.32 -22.48 -19.54
N GLN A 359 6.40 -23.17 -19.11
CA GLN A 359 7.04 -22.90 -17.81
C GLN A 359 7.63 -21.49 -17.71
N ILE A 360 8.00 -20.89 -18.85
CA ILE A 360 8.54 -19.54 -18.89
C ILE A 360 7.42 -18.52 -18.63
N ALA A 361 6.26 -18.67 -19.27
CA ALA A 361 5.08 -17.86 -19.02
C ALA A 361 4.68 -17.92 -17.54
N ASP A 362 4.58 -19.12 -16.95
CA ASP A 362 4.27 -19.32 -15.53
C ASP A 362 5.22 -18.57 -14.59
N SER A 363 6.53 -18.66 -14.85
CA SER A 363 7.54 -17.96 -14.06
C SER A 363 7.39 -16.44 -14.17
N ARG A 364 7.15 -15.94 -15.39
CA ARG A 364 6.93 -14.51 -15.67
C ARG A 364 5.66 -14.00 -15.00
N TRP A 365 4.59 -14.77 -15.01
CA TRP A 365 3.35 -14.47 -14.32
C TRP A 365 3.50 -14.40 -12.81
N LYS A 366 4.24 -15.33 -12.20
CA LYS A 366 4.57 -15.30 -10.77
C LYS A 366 5.37 -14.05 -10.40
N SER A 367 6.37 -13.71 -11.22
CA SER A 367 7.16 -12.48 -11.05
C SER A 367 6.25 -11.23 -11.10
N MET A 368 5.40 -11.10 -12.12
CA MET A 368 4.46 -9.99 -12.26
C MET A 368 3.48 -9.90 -11.08
N GLN A 369 2.90 -11.02 -10.65
CA GLN A 369 1.97 -11.02 -9.51
C GLN A 369 2.65 -10.56 -8.21
N SER A 370 3.93 -10.91 -8.01
CA SER A 370 4.71 -10.49 -6.85
C SER A 370 5.02 -8.99 -6.84
N TRP A 371 5.05 -8.36 -8.02
CA TRP A 371 5.19 -6.92 -8.18
C TRP A 371 3.90 -6.15 -7.87
N ILE A 372 2.73 -6.77 -8.01
CA ILE A 372 1.44 -6.13 -7.71
C ILE A 372 1.14 -6.27 -6.21
N PRO A 373 1.08 -5.18 -5.41
CA PRO A 373 0.82 -5.25 -3.98
C PRO A 373 -0.54 -5.86 -3.69
N LYS A 374 -0.63 -6.58 -2.56
CA LYS A 374 -1.91 -7.07 -2.03
C LYS A 374 -2.83 -5.93 -1.58
N THR A 375 -2.27 -4.75 -1.27
CA THR A 375 -3.02 -3.56 -0.85
C THR A 375 -3.76 -2.87 -1.99
N VAL A 376 -3.40 -3.14 -3.25
CA VAL A 376 -4.13 -2.61 -4.42
C VAL A 376 -5.41 -3.42 -4.61
N LYS A 377 -6.54 -2.80 -4.28
CA LYS A 377 -7.87 -3.39 -4.49
C LYS A 377 -8.13 -3.60 -5.97
N THR A 378 -8.81 -4.70 -6.30
CA THR A 378 -9.25 -5.00 -7.67
C THR A 378 -10.28 -3.99 -8.17
N LEU A 379 -11.19 -3.57 -7.29
CA LEU A 379 -12.22 -2.58 -7.58
C LEU A 379 -12.00 -1.28 -6.79
N TYR A 380 -12.22 -0.16 -7.45
CA TYR A 380 -12.28 1.17 -6.84
C TYR A 380 -13.57 1.85 -7.29
N ARG A 381 -14.43 2.23 -6.32
CA ARG A 381 -15.76 2.84 -6.58
C ARG A 381 -16.59 2.03 -7.59
N GLY A 382 -16.63 0.71 -7.42
CA GLY A 382 -17.42 -0.20 -8.27
C GLY A 382 -16.87 -0.44 -9.68
N ARG A 383 -15.71 0.13 -10.03
CA ARG A 383 -15.05 -0.05 -11.33
C ARG A 383 -13.72 -0.77 -11.16
N LEU A 384 -13.25 -1.44 -12.21
CA LEU A 384 -11.91 -2.01 -12.24
C LEU A 384 -10.88 -0.93 -11.93
N ASN A 385 -9.98 -1.22 -10.99
CA ASN A 385 -9.00 -0.26 -10.53
C ASN A 385 -7.90 -0.09 -11.58
N LYS A 386 -7.86 1.08 -12.22
CA LYS A 386 -6.84 1.44 -13.23
C LYS A 386 -5.40 1.27 -12.72
N LYS A 387 -5.18 1.35 -11.40
CA LYS A 387 -3.86 1.12 -10.81
C LYS A 387 -3.29 -0.26 -11.12
N LEU A 388 -4.13 -1.30 -11.29
CA LEU A 388 -3.62 -2.64 -11.62
C LEU A 388 -2.77 -2.61 -12.91
N MET A 389 -3.26 -1.96 -13.96
CA MET A 389 -2.50 -1.85 -15.21
C MET A 389 -1.25 -0.99 -15.09
N ILE A 390 -1.23 0.01 -14.20
CA ILE A 390 0.00 0.76 -13.90
C ILE A 390 1.07 -0.18 -13.36
N TYR A 391 0.75 -1.09 -12.44
CA TYR A 391 1.72 -2.07 -11.94
C TYR A 391 2.13 -3.08 -13.00
N VAL A 392 1.20 -3.55 -13.83
CA VAL A 392 1.50 -4.49 -14.93
C VAL A 392 2.47 -3.86 -15.93
N ARG A 393 2.20 -2.64 -16.39
CA ARG A 393 3.08 -1.93 -17.34
C ARG A 393 4.42 -1.54 -16.72
N SER A 394 4.42 -1.14 -15.44
CA SER A 394 5.66 -0.92 -14.68
C SER A 394 6.51 -2.18 -14.62
N TRP A 395 5.91 -3.34 -14.31
CA TRP A 395 6.62 -4.62 -14.34
C TRP A 395 7.18 -4.95 -15.73
N GLN A 396 6.39 -4.74 -16.78
CA GLN A 396 6.81 -4.99 -18.17
C GLN A 396 8.06 -4.17 -18.54
N PHE A 397 8.09 -2.88 -18.19
CA PHE A 397 9.26 -2.03 -18.39
C PHE A 397 10.49 -2.56 -17.64
N ARG A 398 10.31 -2.93 -16.36
CA ARG A 398 11.38 -3.48 -15.51
C ARG A 398 11.94 -4.78 -16.08
N PHE A 399 11.06 -5.68 -16.51
CA PHE A 399 11.44 -6.97 -17.08
C PHE A 399 12.29 -6.79 -18.34
N ALA A 400 11.86 -5.90 -19.24
CA ALA A 400 12.59 -5.59 -20.47
C ALA A 400 14.01 -5.01 -20.25
N HIS A 401 14.24 -4.34 -19.11
CA HIS A 401 15.49 -3.64 -18.81
C HIS A 401 16.27 -4.24 -17.63
N GLN A 402 16.00 -5.49 -17.24
CA GLN A 402 16.49 -6.09 -16.00
C GLN A 402 18.01 -5.97 -15.75
N HIS A 403 18.83 -5.90 -16.81
CA HIS A 403 20.29 -5.82 -16.70
C HIS A 403 20.84 -4.39 -16.49
N GLN A 404 20.12 -3.35 -16.92
CA GLN A 404 20.56 -1.94 -16.88
C GLN A 404 19.43 -1.01 -16.42
N TYR A 405 18.63 -1.51 -15.48
CA TYR A 405 17.35 -0.92 -15.16
C TYR A 405 17.46 0.50 -14.56
N ILE A 406 18.43 0.74 -13.67
CA ILE A 406 18.59 2.06 -13.04
C ILE A 406 19.00 3.12 -14.05
N GLN A 407 19.85 2.78 -15.02
CA GLN A 407 20.24 3.67 -16.12
C GLN A 407 19.06 3.92 -17.06
N ALA A 408 18.32 2.87 -17.44
CA ALA A 408 17.13 3.00 -18.28
C ALA A 408 16.06 3.88 -17.63
N LEU A 409 15.84 3.73 -16.32
CA LEU A 409 14.89 4.56 -15.57
C LEU A 409 15.36 6.01 -15.49
N GLY A 410 16.65 6.26 -15.23
CA GLY A 410 17.19 7.62 -15.19
C GLY A 410 17.11 8.32 -16.55
N GLN A 411 17.42 7.62 -17.64
CA GLN A 411 17.29 8.15 -19.01
C GLN A 411 15.84 8.51 -19.34
N LEU A 412 14.88 7.72 -18.89
CA LEU A 412 13.45 7.97 -19.09
C LEU A 412 13.01 9.30 -18.45
N PHE A 413 13.53 9.64 -17.27
CA PHE A 413 13.29 10.95 -16.66
C PHE A 413 13.93 12.07 -17.47
N LYS A 414 15.16 11.87 -17.94
CA LYS A 414 15.91 12.86 -18.73
C LYS A 414 15.21 13.19 -20.05
N THR A 415 14.71 12.19 -20.79
CA THR A 415 14.15 12.41 -22.14
C THR A 415 12.71 12.92 -22.13
N LYS A 416 11.86 12.43 -21.23
CA LYS A 416 10.43 12.79 -21.23
C LYS A 416 10.12 14.14 -20.59
N ASN A 417 11.10 14.78 -19.96
CA ASN A 417 10.97 16.10 -19.32
C ASN A 417 12.17 17.01 -19.66
N ALA A 418 12.74 16.83 -20.86
CA ALA A 418 13.78 17.70 -21.42
C ALA A 418 13.21 19.01 -21.99
N ASP A 419 11.90 19.05 -22.25
CA ASP A 419 11.13 20.26 -22.52
C ASP A 419 10.74 20.97 -21.20
#